data_AF-A0AAW7QZW9-F1
#
_entry.id   AF-A0AAW7QZW9-F1
#
_cell.length_a   1.000
_cell.length_b   1.000
_cell.length_c   1.000
_cell.angle_alpha   90.00
_cell.angle_beta   90.00
_cell.angle_gamma   90.00
#
_symmetry.space_group_name_H-M   'P 1'
#
loop_
_entity.id
_entity.type
_entity.pdbx_description
1 polymer ?
#
loop_
_entity_poly.entity_id
_entity_poly.type
_entity_poly.pdbx_seq_one_letter_code
_entity_poly.pdbx_strand_id
1 'polypeptide(L)'
;MKIAVVLVLVLVLVAIVSVMGLPYIYRLLDLYTANQEKFLPIAQANLTEDLYKLDFSPPRSGYFEVGLLSKDGVSVETLQTLSMNGHLKIERGRDVLWEMDIDKPLHFRSPNNPEIVNKAILFQFPVNTLINSTPLKISYQPESDEPNTKFPIIYVSISAAY
;
A
#
# COMPACT_ATOMS: atom_id res chain seq x y z
N MET A 1 7.91 -45.54 14.75
CA MET A 1 8.87 -44.53 14.22
C MET A 1 8.45 -43.93 12.88
N LYS A 2 8.05 -44.72 11.86
CA LYS A 2 7.73 -44.20 10.52
C LYS A 2 6.52 -43.24 10.47
N ILE A 3 5.47 -43.48 11.26
CA ILE A 3 4.25 -42.66 11.27
C ILE A 3 4.50 -41.24 11.82
N ALA A 4 5.33 -41.12 12.87
CA ALA A 4 5.65 -39.82 13.49
C ALA A 4 6.42 -38.91 12.53
N VAL A 5 7.35 -39.47 11.74
CA VAL A 5 8.13 -38.72 10.74
C VAL A 5 7.22 -38.21 9.62
N VAL A 6 6.27 -39.02 9.15
CA VAL A 6 5.28 -38.61 8.15
C VAL A 6 4.40 -37.48 8.67
N LEU A 7 3.95 -37.55 9.93
CA LEU A 7 3.09 -36.53 10.53
C LEU A 7 3.79 -35.17 10.66
N VAL A 8 5.07 -35.18 11.06
CA VAL A 8 5.90 -33.97 11.13
C VAL A 8 6.12 -33.36 9.75
N LEU A 9 6.41 -34.19 8.73
CA LEU A 9 6.56 -33.73 7.35
C LEU A 9 5.27 -33.08 6.81
N VAL A 10 4.10 -33.66 7.10
CA VAL A 10 2.81 -33.08 6.72
C VAL A 10 2.57 -31.74 7.42
N LEU A 11 2.87 -31.64 8.72
CA LEU A 11 2.74 -30.39 9.46
C LEU A 11 3.65 -29.28 8.92
N VAL A 12 4.89 -29.61 8.59
CA VAL A 12 5.84 -28.66 7.98
C VAL A 12 5.34 -28.24 6.60
N LEU A 13 4.84 -29.18 5.79
CA LEU A 13 4.30 -28.86 4.47
C LEU A 13 3.06 -27.95 4.57
N VAL A 14 2.15 -28.23 5.50
CA VAL A 14 0.98 -27.37 5.76
C VAL A 14 1.43 -25.99 6.22
N ALA A 15 2.40 -25.88 7.14
CA ALA A 15 2.92 -24.59 7.59
C ALA A 15 3.56 -23.80 6.43
N ILE A 16 4.35 -24.46 5.57
CA ILE A 16 4.97 -23.87 4.38
C ILE A 16 3.89 -23.37 3.40
N VAL A 17 2.90 -24.21 3.09
CA VAL A 17 1.79 -23.87 2.18
C VAL A 17 0.90 -22.77 2.78
N SER A 18 0.69 -22.74 4.09
CA SER A 18 -0.05 -21.66 4.75
C SER A 18 0.76 -20.36 4.73
N VAL A 19 2.03 -20.37 5.12
CA VAL A 19 2.86 -19.14 5.19
C VAL A 19 3.11 -18.56 3.80
N MET A 20 3.38 -19.39 2.78
CA MET A 20 3.58 -18.92 1.41
C MET A 20 2.28 -18.72 0.65
N GLY A 21 1.27 -19.56 0.86
CA GLY A 21 0.01 -19.55 0.12
C GLY A 21 -1.03 -18.57 0.65
N LEU A 22 -1.04 -18.24 1.94
CA LEU A 22 -1.94 -17.20 2.49
C LEU A 22 -1.79 -15.87 1.74
N PRO A 23 -0.58 -15.32 1.51
CA PRO A 23 -0.38 -14.14 0.67
C PRO A 23 -1.01 -14.25 -0.73
N TYR A 24 -0.97 -15.43 -1.36
CA TYR A 24 -1.58 -15.66 -2.67
C TYR A 24 -3.11 -15.79 -2.62
N ILE A 25 -3.66 -16.39 -1.56
CA ILE A 25 -5.12 -16.45 -1.32
C ILE A 25 -5.66 -15.04 -1.08
N TYR A 26 -4.93 -14.20 -0.34
CA TYR A 26 -5.28 -12.80 -0.16
C TYR A 26 -5.25 -12.04 -1.48
N ARG A 27 -4.25 -12.25 -2.33
CA ARG A 27 -4.18 -11.67 -3.68
C ARG A 27 -5.35 -12.10 -4.58
N LEU A 28 -5.80 -13.35 -4.47
CA LEU A 28 -6.96 -13.87 -5.21
C LEU A 28 -8.29 -13.30 -4.68
N LEU A 29 -8.44 -13.14 -3.37
CA LEU A 29 -9.60 -12.47 -2.76
C LEU A 29 -9.64 -10.96 -3.09
N ASP A 30 -8.47 -10.34 -3.19
CA ASP A 30 -8.30 -8.94 -3.63
C ASP A 30 -8.74 -8.76 -5.10
N LEU A 31 -8.34 -9.69 -5.98
CA LEU A 31 -8.79 -9.76 -7.38
C LEU A 31 -10.31 -10.05 -7.51
N TYR A 32 -10.86 -10.94 -6.67
CA TYR A 32 -12.27 -11.34 -6.75
C TYR A 32 -13.23 -10.31 -6.15
N THR A 33 -12.78 -9.53 -5.17
CA THR A 33 -13.58 -8.45 -4.55
C THR A 33 -13.36 -7.08 -5.18
N ALA A 34 -12.73 -7.03 -6.36
CA ALA A 34 -12.46 -5.85 -7.17
C ALA A 34 -13.72 -5.18 -7.78
N ASN A 35 -14.90 -5.38 -7.19
CA ASN A 35 -16.05 -4.52 -7.44
C ASN A 35 -15.79 -3.16 -6.76
N GLN A 36 -15.25 -2.24 -7.56
CA GLN A 36 -15.29 -0.76 -7.56
C GLN A 36 -15.27 0.05 -6.24
N GLU A 37 -15.86 -0.41 -5.14
CA GLU A 37 -16.02 0.36 -3.89
C GLU A 37 -14.88 0.16 -2.87
N LYS A 38 -14.10 -0.94 -2.96
CA LYS A 38 -12.98 -1.19 -2.03
C LYS A 38 -11.73 -0.33 -2.27
N PHE A 39 -11.64 0.34 -3.41
CA PHE A 39 -10.48 1.15 -3.79
C PHE A 39 -10.65 2.64 -3.47
N LEU A 40 -11.73 3.02 -2.80
CA LEU A 40 -11.87 4.39 -2.34
C LEU A 40 -10.84 4.64 -1.22
N PRO A 41 -10.08 5.74 -1.32
CA PRO A 41 -9.24 6.19 -0.22
C PRO A 41 -10.04 6.27 1.07
N ILE A 42 -9.53 5.65 2.12
CA ILE A 42 -10.07 5.79 3.48
C ILE A 42 -9.65 7.14 4.06
N ALA A 43 -8.47 7.60 3.65
CA ALA A 43 -7.99 8.94 3.93
C ALA A 43 -7.20 9.44 2.72
N GLN A 44 -7.30 10.73 2.46
CA GLN A 44 -6.54 11.41 1.41
C GLN A 44 -6.28 12.86 1.79
N ALA A 45 -5.17 13.41 1.31
CA ALA A 45 -4.83 14.81 1.50
C ALA A 45 -4.12 15.34 0.25
N ASN A 46 -4.33 16.62 -0.05
CA ASN A 46 -3.53 17.28 -1.09
C ASN A 46 -2.11 17.51 -0.56
N LEU A 47 -1.16 17.52 -1.47
CA LEU A 47 0.20 17.99 -1.24
C LEU A 47 0.20 19.39 -0.61
N THR A 48 1.10 19.63 0.34
CA THR A 48 1.36 20.95 0.93
C THR A 48 2.86 21.20 0.95
N GLU A 49 3.33 22.32 0.38
CA GLU A 49 4.75 22.73 0.43
C GLU A 49 5.73 21.60 0.04
N ASP A 50 5.45 20.93 -1.09
CA ASP A 50 6.27 19.82 -1.63
C ASP A 50 6.44 18.61 -0.70
N LEU A 51 5.63 18.53 0.36
CA LEU A 51 5.60 17.44 1.31
C LEU A 51 4.20 16.86 1.43
N TYR A 52 4.04 15.60 1.08
CA TYR A 52 2.79 14.90 1.29
C TYR A 52 2.65 14.56 2.77
N LYS A 53 1.53 14.96 3.39
CA LYS A 53 1.20 14.60 4.76
C LYS A 53 -0.23 14.09 4.84
N LEU A 54 -0.41 12.99 5.55
CA LEU A 54 -1.70 12.37 5.76
C LEU A 54 -1.77 11.77 7.16
N ASP A 55 -2.70 12.30 7.96
CA ASP A 55 -3.05 11.72 9.25
C ASP A 55 -4.30 10.85 9.05
N PHE A 56 -4.30 9.62 9.54
CA PHE A 56 -5.47 8.76 9.48
C PHE A 56 -5.60 7.83 10.68
N SER A 57 -6.83 7.52 11.04
CA SER A 57 -7.17 6.53 12.06
C SER A 57 -7.62 5.25 11.35
N PRO A 58 -6.90 4.13 11.48
CA PRO A 58 -7.28 2.89 10.83
C PRO A 58 -8.65 2.39 11.37
N PRO A 59 -9.67 2.17 10.53
CA PRO A 59 -11.00 1.79 11.00
C PRO A 59 -11.09 0.33 11.46
N ARG A 60 -10.14 -0.52 11.03
CA ARG A 60 -10.02 -1.92 11.40
C ARG A 60 -8.61 -2.43 11.13
N SER A 61 -8.26 -3.57 11.72
CA SER A 61 -7.03 -4.31 11.38
C SER A 61 -7.06 -4.76 9.92
N GLY A 62 -5.90 -4.69 9.26
CA GLY A 62 -5.76 -5.07 7.86
C GLY A 62 -4.39 -4.73 7.29
N TYR A 63 -4.20 -5.03 6.02
CA TYR A 63 -3.15 -4.43 5.21
C TYR A 63 -3.66 -3.13 4.60
N PHE A 64 -2.81 -2.11 4.68
CA PHE A 64 -3.05 -0.81 4.11
C PHE A 64 -2.02 -0.56 3.02
N GLU A 65 -2.43 0.15 1.99
CA GLU A 65 -1.53 0.72 0.99
C GLU A 65 -1.50 2.23 1.16
N VAL A 66 -0.30 2.80 1.00
CA VAL A 66 -0.09 4.23 0.82
C VAL A 66 0.34 4.48 -0.61
N GLY A 67 -0.23 5.49 -1.22
CA GLY A 67 0.10 5.86 -2.59
C GLY A 67 -0.23 7.30 -2.91
N LEU A 68 -0.03 7.66 -4.17
CA LEU A 68 -0.40 8.95 -4.73
C LEU A 68 -1.52 8.80 -5.77
N LEU A 69 -2.42 9.77 -5.84
CA LEU A 69 -3.54 9.83 -6.78
C LEU A 69 -3.35 10.98 -7.77
N SER A 70 -3.65 10.68 -9.03
CA SER A 70 -3.78 11.68 -10.08
C SER A 70 -5.24 12.13 -10.20
N LYS A 71 -5.46 13.44 -10.36
CA LYS A 71 -6.79 14.02 -10.58
C LYS A 71 -7.32 13.70 -11.97
N ASP A 72 -6.47 13.91 -12.98
CA ASP A 72 -6.85 13.79 -14.40
C ASP A 72 -6.32 12.51 -15.04
N GLY A 73 -5.52 11.73 -14.31
CA GLY A 73 -4.82 10.56 -14.83
C GLY A 73 -3.51 10.92 -15.52
N VAL A 74 -2.62 9.94 -15.60
CA VAL A 74 -1.27 10.07 -16.18
C VAL A 74 -1.11 9.02 -17.27
N SER A 75 -0.63 9.41 -18.45
CA SER A 75 -0.38 8.45 -19.52
C SER A 75 0.75 7.49 -19.15
N VAL A 76 0.66 6.24 -19.60
CA VAL A 76 1.72 5.23 -19.39
C VAL A 76 3.07 5.69 -19.93
N GLU A 77 3.09 6.42 -21.04
CA GLU A 77 4.32 7.01 -21.61
C GLU A 77 4.96 8.01 -20.63
N THR A 78 4.15 8.90 -20.03
CA THR A 78 4.66 9.84 -19.02
C THR A 78 5.23 9.10 -17.81
N LEU A 79 4.61 7.99 -17.40
CA LEU A 79 5.11 7.20 -16.26
C LEU A 79 6.48 6.56 -16.50
N GLN A 80 6.85 6.27 -17.74
CA GLN A 80 8.15 5.65 -18.04
C GLN A 80 9.33 6.58 -17.71
N THR A 81 9.08 7.88 -17.68
CA THR A 81 10.09 8.92 -17.45
C THR A 81 9.94 9.61 -16.10
N LEU A 82 8.78 9.48 -15.47
CA LEU A 82 8.46 10.13 -14.20
C LEU A 82 9.26 9.52 -13.04
N SER A 83 10.16 10.31 -12.44
CA SER A 83 10.83 9.92 -11.20
C SER A 83 9.88 10.07 -10.02
N MET A 84 9.68 9.00 -9.25
CA MET A 84 8.97 9.03 -7.98
C MET A 84 9.90 8.65 -6.84
N ASN A 85 11.14 9.08 -6.92
CA ASN A 85 12.09 8.90 -5.84
C ASN A 85 11.68 9.77 -4.65
N GLY A 86 11.82 9.24 -3.44
CA GLY A 86 11.52 10.01 -2.25
C GLY A 86 11.64 9.20 -0.97
N HIS A 87 11.36 9.87 0.13
CA HIS A 87 11.45 9.29 1.46
C HIS A 87 10.06 9.14 2.07
N LEU A 88 9.67 7.92 2.42
CA LEU A 88 8.40 7.59 3.05
C LEU A 88 8.60 7.30 4.54
N LYS A 89 7.80 7.96 5.37
CA LYS A 89 7.79 7.78 6.82
C LYS A 89 6.37 7.55 7.34
N ILE A 90 6.23 6.55 8.21
CA ILE A 90 4.98 6.21 8.90
C ILE A 90 5.23 6.25 10.41
N GLU A 91 4.50 7.12 11.10
CA GLU A 91 4.70 7.42 12.52
C GLU A 91 3.43 7.19 13.33
N ARG A 92 3.63 6.97 14.63
CA ARG A 92 2.59 6.94 15.65
C ARG A 92 3.03 7.78 16.83
N GLY A 93 2.38 8.92 17.02
CA GLY A 93 2.78 9.85 18.08
C GLY A 93 4.22 10.33 17.85
N ARG A 94 5.17 9.84 18.65
CA ARG A 94 6.61 10.12 18.50
C ARG A 94 7.41 8.93 17.97
N ASP A 95 6.78 7.77 17.82
CA ASP A 95 7.44 6.55 17.39
C ASP A 95 7.41 6.44 15.86
N VAL A 96 8.56 6.13 15.26
CA VAL A 96 8.66 5.81 13.84
C VAL A 96 8.41 4.33 13.67
N LEU A 97 7.34 3.97 12.97
CA LEU A 97 6.98 2.57 12.72
C LEU A 97 7.68 2.03 11.47
N TRP A 98 7.75 2.87 10.43
CA TRP A 98 8.46 2.59 9.19
C TRP A 98 9.10 3.86 8.65
N GLU A 99 10.28 3.70 8.08
CA GLU A 99 11.05 4.74 7.42
C GLU A 99 11.86 4.10 6.30
N MET A 100 11.66 4.54 5.08
CA MET A 100 12.32 3.95 3.91
C MET A 100 12.39 4.92 2.74
N ASP A 101 13.41 4.71 1.91
CA ASP A 101 13.51 5.34 0.61
C ASP A 101 12.68 4.56 -0.42
N ILE A 102 11.96 5.29 -1.25
CA ILE A 102 11.17 4.80 -2.36
C ILE A 102 11.95 5.12 -3.63
N ASP A 103 12.57 4.11 -4.23
CA ASP A 103 13.24 4.28 -5.54
C ASP A 103 12.25 4.24 -6.71
N LYS A 104 11.13 3.55 -6.51
CA LYS A 104 10.05 3.44 -7.50
C LYS A 104 8.75 3.01 -6.84
N PRO A 105 7.60 3.31 -7.45
CA PRO A 105 6.32 2.80 -6.96
C PRO A 105 6.30 1.28 -7.00
N LEU A 106 5.66 0.67 -6.00
CA LEU A 106 5.42 -0.75 -5.93
C LEU A 106 4.61 -1.23 -7.14
N HIS A 107 3.47 -0.57 -7.41
CA HIS A 107 2.58 -0.86 -8.53
C HIS A 107 1.83 0.40 -8.98
N PHE A 108 1.35 0.38 -10.23
CA PHE A 108 0.42 1.36 -10.77
C PHE A 108 -0.95 0.73 -11.01
N ARG A 109 -2.03 1.52 -10.88
CA ARG A 109 -3.39 1.05 -11.18
C ARG A 109 -4.12 1.96 -12.17
N SER A 110 -4.76 1.30 -13.12
CA SER A 110 -5.60 1.86 -14.19
C SER A 110 -7.02 1.33 -14.04
N PRO A 111 -7.94 2.07 -13.39
CA PRO A 111 -9.26 1.55 -13.06
C PRO A 111 -10.13 1.23 -14.29
N ASN A 112 -10.03 2.03 -15.37
CA ASN A 112 -10.94 1.92 -16.52
C ASN A 112 -10.25 1.96 -17.89
N ASN A 113 -9.04 2.50 -18.00
CA ASN A 113 -8.31 2.61 -19.26
C ASN A 113 -6.85 2.18 -19.03
N PRO A 114 -6.36 1.11 -19.68
CA PRO A 114 -4.98 0.64 -19.50
C PRO A 114 -3.91 1.66 -19.91
N GLU A 115 -4.26 2.67 -20.71
CA GLU A 115 -3.34 3.73 -21.14
C GLU A 115 -3.26 4.90 -20.14
N ILE A 116 -4.18 4.97 -19.18
CA ILE A 116 -4.27 6.04 -18.18
C ILE A 116 -4.16 5.45 -16.78
N VAL A 117 -3.18 5.91 -16.02
CA VAL A 117 -2.96 5.51 -14.63
C VAL A 117 -3.47 6.60 -13.70
N ASN A 118 -4.26 6.21 -12.71
CA ASN A 118 -4.79 7.15 -11.70
C ASN A 118 -4.09 7.00 -10.35
N LYS A 119 -3.40 5.89 -10.11
CA LYS A 119 -2.78 5.61 -8.80
C LYS A 119 -1.37 5.07 -8.95
N ALA A 120 -0.48 5.60 -8.13
CA ALA A 120 0.85 5.06 -7.88
C ALA A 120 0.91 4.57 -6.43
N ILE A 121 1.08 3.28 -6.22
CA ILE A 121 1.19 2.69 -4.88
C ILE A 121 2.65 2.70 -4.49
N LEU A 122 2.98 3.38 -3.39
CA LEU A 122 4.37 3.51 -2.93
C LEU A 122 4.75 2.36 -2.00
N PHE A 123 3.88 2.01 -1.06
CA PHE A 123 4.18 1.00 -0.05
C PHE A 123 2.92 0.33 0.51
N GLN A 124 3.09 -0.87 1.06
CA GLN A 124 2.04 -1.63 1.74
C GLN A 124 2.52 -2.08 3.12
N PHE A 125 1.67 -1.94 4.13
CA PHE A 125 2.03 -2.23 5.52
C PHE A 125 0.86 -2.83 6.31
N PRO A 126 1.14 -3.73 7.27
CA PRO A 126 0.12 -4.29 8.14
C PRO A 126 -0.22 -3.33 9.29
N VAL A 127 -1.51 -3.27 9.65
CA VAL A 127 -2.01 -2.55 10.82
C VAL A 127 -2.87 -3.48 11.66
N ASN A 128 -2.61 -3.52 12.96
CA ASN A 128 -3.43 -4.24 13.93
C ASN A 128 -4.06 -3.23 14.91
N THR A 129 -5.35 -2.93 14.76
CA THR A 129 -6.05 -1.91 15.57
C THR A 129 -6.25 -2.28 17.03
N LEU A 130 -6.10 -3.56 17.41
CA LEU A 130 -6.09 -3.97 18.83
C LEU A 130 -4.83 -3.46 19.55
N ILE A 131 -3.75 -3.22 18.80
CA ILE A 131 -2.46 -2.72 19.29
C ILE A 131 -2.24 -1.26 18.84
N ASN A 132 -2.95 -0.82 17.78
CA ASN A 132 -2.72 0.42 17.05
C ASN A 132 -3.98 1.30 17.04
N SER A 133 -4.51 1.65 18.22
CA SER A 133 -5.69 2.53 18.33
C SER A 133 -5.37 4.01 18.10
N THR A 134 -4.09 4.38 18.11
CA THR A 134 -3.61 5.75 17.89
C THR A 134 -3.57 6.06 16.40
N PRO A 135 -3.94 7.29 15.98
CA PRO A 135 -3.79 7.74 14.60
C PRO A 135 -2.37 7.57 14.09
N LEU A 136 -2.25 7.19 12.82
CA LEU A 136 -0.99 7.11 12.10
C LEU A 136 -0.78 8.39 11.30
N LYS A 137 0.47 8.82 11.24
CA LYS A 137 0.91 9.92 10.39
C LYS A 137 1.76 9.35 9.28
N ILE A 138 1.45 9.72 8.06
CA ILE A 138 2.20 9.34 6.88
C ILE A 138 2.77 10.60 6.28
N SER A 139 4.05 10.56 5.97
CA SER A 139 4.68 11.60 5.17
C SER A 139 5.48 10.98 4.04
N TYR A 140 5.45 11.63 2.89
CA TYR A 140 6.26 11.28 1.73
C TYR A 140 6.88 12.56 1.19
N GLN A 141 8.21 12.60 1.16
CA GLN A 141 8.99 13.69 0.60
C GLN A 141 9.63 13.23 -0.70
N PRO A 142 9.14 13.66 -1.87
CA PRO A 142 9.81 13.34 -3.13
C PRO A 142 11.15 14.11 -3.23
N GLU A 143 12.09 13.53 -3.99
CA GLU A 143 13.38 14.16 -4.32
C GLU A 143 13.26 15.20 -5.44
N SER A 144 12.15 15.17 -6.19
CA SER A 144 11.84 16.10 -7.26
C SER A 144 10.38 16.53 -7.20
N ASP A 145 10.04 17.63 -7.88
CA ASP A 145 8.67 18.15 -7.92
C ASP A 145 7.82 17.49 -9.00
N GLU A 146 8.37 16.58 -9.80
CA GLU A 146 7.63 15.95 -10.90
C GLU A 146 6.38 15.18 -10.41
N PRO A 147 6.46 14.35 -9.34
CA PRO A 147 5.29 13.69 -8.75
C PRO A 147 4.21 14.68 -8.31
N ASN A 148 4.60 15.84 -7.80
CA ASN A 148 3.69 16.85 -7.24
C ASN A 148 2.70 17.35 -8.29
N THR A 149 3.15 17.47 -9.53
CA THR A 149 2.31 17.92 -10.66
C THR A 149 1.38 16.83 -11.18
N LYS A 150 1.83 15.58 -11.18
CA LYS A 150 1.10 14.45 -11.81
C LYS A 150 0.19 13.73 -10.83
N PHE A 151 0.58 13.68 -9.57
CA PHE A 151 -0.10 13.00 -8.48
C PHE A 151 -0.20 13.92 -7.25
N PRO A 152 -1.06 14.95 -7.29
CA PRO A 152 -1.10 15.99 -6.26
C PRO A 152 -1.73 15.56 -4.92
N ILE A 153 -2.15 14.30 -4.79
CA ILE A 153 -2.90 13.79 -3.64
C ILE A 153 -2.20 12.56 -3.08
N ILE A 154 -1.92 12.53 -1.79
CA ILE A 154 -1.54 11.30 -1.08
C ILE A 154 -2.80 10.60 -0.56
N TYR A 155 -2.79 9.27 -0.56
CA TYR A 155 -3.92 8.47 -0.10
C TYR A 155 -3.50 7.25 0.70
N VAL A 156 -4.44 6.77 1.50
CA VAL A 156 -4.40 5.45 2.14
C VAL A 156 -5.68 4.70 1.82
N SER A 157 -5.57 3.41 1.49
CA SER A 157 -6.71 2.50 1.38
C SER A 157 -6.40 1.15 2.01
N ILE A 158 -7.45 0.40 2.36
CA ILE A 158 -7.30 -1.01 2.78
C ILE A 158 -7.10 -1.86 1.54
N SER A 159 -5.97 -2.57 1.47
CA SER A 159 -5.69 -3.56 0.43
C SER A 159 -6.20 -4.96 0.84
N ALA A 160 -6.20 -5.28 2.13
CA ALA A 160 -6.84 -6.49 2.64
C ALA A 160 -7.28 -6.28 4.10
N ALA A 161 -8.38 -6.90 4.51
CA ALA A 161 -8.87 -6.82 5.89
C ALA A 161 -8.77 -8.17 6.59
N TYR A 162 -8.49 -8.13 7.90
CA TYR A 162 -8.53 -9.29 8.79
C TYR A 162 -9.91 -9.44 9.43
#